data_AF-A0A7K0UQ44-F1
#
_entry.id   AF-A0A7K0UQ44-F1
#
_cell.length_a   1.000
_cell.length_b   1.000
_cell.length_c   1.000
_cell.angle_alpha   90.00
_cell.angle_beta   90.00
_cell.angle_gamma   90.00
#
_symmetry.space_group_name_H-M   'P 1'
#
loop_
_entity.id
_entity.type
_entity.pdbx_description
1 polymer ?
#
loop_
_entity_poly.entity_id
_entity_poly.type
_entity_poly.pdbx_seq_one_letter_code
_entity_poly.pdbx_strand_id
1 'polypeptide(L)'
;WNVTPDLICFAKGVNSGYLPLGGVVISQKIADTFKDRAFPGGLTYSGHPLSCAAAVASINIFKEEKIVEHARMLGTDIIGPALEKIKAKHPSVGDVRGLGVFWAIELVKNRETREPLVPFNAAGADAKPMMDLAAACKERNLWPFTHFNRMHVVPPCNTPVEDIKTGLEIIDEVLDLADKHCKN
;
A
#
# COMPACT_ATOMS: atom_id res chain seq x y z
N TRP A 1 -10.18 13.83 3.73
CA TRP A 1 -11.53 13.26 3.90
C TRP A 1 -12.44 14.03 4.85
N ASN A 2 -11.94 14.94 5.71
CA ASN A 2 -12.77 15.79 6.60
C ASN A 2 -13.83 15.01 7.39
N VAL A 3 -13.42 13.91 8.00
CA VAL A 3 -14.26 13.03 8.83
C VAL A 3 -13.53 12.80 10.14
N THR A 4 -14.26 12.84 11.25
CA THR A 4 -13.77 12.46 12.58
C THR A 4 -14.48 11.17 12.99
N PRO A 5 -13.83 10.00 12.89
CA PRO A 5 -14.43 8.73 13.28
C PRO A 5 -14.49 8.58 14.80
N ASP A 6 -15.51 7.88 15.29
CA ASP A 6 -15.64 7.55 16.72
C ASP A 6 -14.62 6.48 17.19
N LEU A 7 -14.20 5.61 16.26
CA LEU A 7 -13.25 4.53 16.51
C LEU A 7 -12.22 4.48 15.37
N ILE A 8 -10.93 4.37 15.72
CA ILE A 8 -9.84 4.16 14.75
C ILE A 8 -9.06 2.91 15.15
N CYS A 9 -9.17 1.85 14.34
CA CYS A 9 -8.35 0.65 14.51
C CYS A 9 -6.99 0.84 13.83
N PHE A 10 -5.91 0.48 14.52
CA PHE A 10 -4.55 0.56 13.99
C PHE A 10 -3.71 -0.65 14.40
N ALA A 11 -2.65 -0.90 13.63
CA ALA A 11 -1.62 -1.92 13.86
C ALA A 11 -0.41 -1.53 12.98
N LYS A 12 0.25 -2.49 12.32
CA LYS A 12 1.25 -2.31 11.24
C LYS A 12 2.19 -1.10 11.47
N GLY A 13 1.89 0.03 10.83
CA GLY A 13 2.70 1.25 10.87
C GLY A 13 2.84 1.92 12.25
N VAL A 14 2.08 1.50 13.27
CA VAL A 14 2.21 2.04 14.65
C VAL A 14 3.62 1.91 15.22
N ASN A 15 4.35 0.87 14.81
CA ASN A 15 5.74 0.64 15.16
C ASN A 15 6.52 0.01 14.01
N SER A 16 6.09 0.26 12.76
CA SER A 16 6.66 -0.29 11.53
C SER A 16 6.85 -1.83 11.49
N GLY A 17 6.06 -2.57 12.27
CA GLY A 17 6.12 -4.04 12.30
C GLY A 17 7.27 -4.62 13.14
N TYR A 18 7.99 -3.80 13.92
CA TYR A 18 9.08 -4.28 14.77
C TYR A 18 8.60 -5.24 15.87
N LEU A 19 7.41 -5.00 16.43
CA LEU A 19 6.80 -5.82 17.47
C LEU A 19 5.28 -5.90 17.27
N PRO A 20 4.60 -7.00 17.67
CA PRO A 20 3.14 -7.06 17.61
C PRO A 20 2.51 -5.96 18.47
N LEU A 21 1.77 -5.07 17.82
CA LEU A 21 0.96 -4.05 18.46
C LEU A 21 -0.23 -3.69 17.58
N GLY A 22 -1.38 -3.53 18.21
CA GLY A 22 -2.56 -2.94 17.62
C GLY A 22 -3.37 -2.24 18.69
N GLY A 23 -4.38 -1.49 18.27
CA GLY A 23 -5.25 -0.79 19.20
C GLY A 23 -6.43 -0.15 18.52
N VAL A 24 -7.30 0.41 19.36
CA VAL A 24 -8.46 1.18 18.94
C VAL A 24 -8.38 2.53 19.66
N VAL A 25 -8.23 3.62 18.89
CA VAL A 25 -8.47 4.97 19.42
C VAL A 25 -9.98 5.13 19.55
N ILE A 26 -10.44 5.55 20.72
CA ILE A 26 -11.87 5.74 21.02
C ILE A 26 -12.18 7.21 21.25
N SER A 27 -13.31 7.69 20.74
CA SER A 27 -13.78 9.05 21.01
C SER A 27 -14.13 9.22 22.49
N GLN A 28 -14.04 10.45 22.98
CA GLN A 28 -14.37 10.77 24.37
C GLN A 28 -15.80 10.34 24.73
N LYS A 29 -16.75 10.55 23.80
CA LYS A 29 -18.15 10.12 23.94
C LYS A 29 -18.27 8.62 24.27
N ILE A 30 -17.48 7.77 23.63
CA ILE A 30 -17.48 6.32 23.89
C ILE A 30 -16.72 6.01 25.18
N ALA A 31 -15.55 6.61 25.38
CA ALA A 31 -14.75 6.43 26.59
C ALA A 31 -15.54 6.76 27.86
N ASP A 32 -16.33 7.84 27.83
CA ASP A 32 -17.17 8.28 28.95
C ASP A 32 -18.20 7.23 29.37
N THR A 33 -18.69 6.42 28.43
CA THR A 33 -19.61 5.34 28.77
C THR A 33 -18.98 4.27 29.67
N PHE A 34 -17.64 4.16 29.70
CA PHE A 34 -16.88 3.22 30.52
C PHE A 34 -16.41 3.79 31.86
N LYS A 35 -16.79 5.03 32.20
CA LYS A 35 -16.51 5.62 33.52
C LYS A 35 -17.33 4.92 34.62
N ASP A 36 -18.60 4.67 34.32
CA ASP A 36 -19.56 4.10 35.28
C ASP A 36 -19.82 2.60 35.05
N ARG A 37 -19.22 2.01 34.00
CA ARG A 37 -19.31 0.57 33.70
C ARG A 37 -17.95 0.02 33.30
N ALA A 38 -17.61 -1.16 33.79
CA ALA A 38 -16.39 -1.85 33.39
C ALA A 38 -16.37 -2.13 31.88
N PHE A 39 -15.22 -1.93 31.23
CA PHE A 39 -14.99 -2.37 29.86
C PHE A 39 -14.81 -3.90 29.84
N PRO A 40 -15.71 -4.67 29.21
CA PRO A 40 -15.67 -6.15 29.25
C PRO A 40 -14.71 -6.70 28.19
N GLY A 41 -13.53 -6.10 28.05
CA GLY A 41 -12.52 -6.48 27.06
C GLY A 41 -11.13 -6.48 27.66
N GLY A 42 -10.35 -7.49 27.30
CA GLY A 42 -8.99 -7.66 27.77
C GLY A 42 -8.28 -8.75 27.00
N LEU A 43 -6.97 -8.61 26.89
CA LEU A 43 -6.08 -9.59 26.29
C LEU A 43 -4.76 -9.59 27.07
N THR A 44 -4.13 -10.75 27.23
CA THR A 44 -2.96 -10.93 28.10
C THR A 44 -1.83 -9.95 27.81
N TYR A 45 -1.65 -9.58 26.54
CA TYR A 45 -0.60 -8.65 26.09
C TYR A 45 -1.10 -7.22 25.83
N SER A 46 -2.24 -6.83 26.40
CA SER A 46 -2.77 -5.47 26.26
C SER A 46 -1.79 -4.47 26.86
N GLY A 47 -1.36 -3.49 26.08
CA GLY A 47 -0.38 -2.51 26.53
C GLY A 47 1.02 -3.09 26.79
N HIS A 48 1.44 -4.12 26.04
CA HIS A 48 2.75 -4.75 26.21
C HIS A 48 3.89 -3.70 26.21
N PRO A 49 4.64 -3.51 27.33
CA PRO A 49 5.54 -2.36 27.49
C PRO A 49 6.58 -2.21 26.39
N LEU A 50 7.18 -3.32 25.93
CA LEU A 50 8.18 -3.29 24.87
C LEU A 50 7.58 -2.87 23.50
N SER A 51 6.37 -3.33 23.19
CA SER A 51 5.66 -2.96 21.96
C SER A 51 5.28 -1.48 21.99
N CYS A 52 4.83 -0.99 23.15
CA CYS A 52 4.52 0.43 23.35
C CYS A 52 5.77 1.32 23.26
N ALA A 53 6.91 0.89 23.81
CA ALA A 53 8.17 1.62 23.67
C ALA A 53 8.59 1.76 22.19
N ALA A 54 8.48 0.70 21.40
CA ALA A 54 8.74 0.75 19.96
C ALA A 54 7.78 1.69 19.22
N ALA A 55 6.51 1.76 19.63
CA ALA A 55 5.54 2.70 19.05
C ALA A 55 5.89 4.16 19.36
N VAL A 56 6.29 4.47 20.60
CA VAL A 56 6.74 5.83 20.99
C VAL A 56 7.95 6.25 20.15
N ALA A 57 8.94 5.36 20.01
CA ALA A 57 10.11 5.61 19.17
C ALA A 57 9.72 5.85 17.70
N SER A 58 8.85 5.02 17.14
CA SER A 58 8.35 5.17 15.77
C SER A 58 7.65 6.52 15.56
N ILE A 59 6.76 6.93 16.47
CA ILE A 59 6.07 8.23 16.37
C ILE A 59 7.06 9.40 16.41
N ASN A 60 8.11 9.33 17.24
CA ASN A 60 9.14 10.37 17.31
C ASN A 60 9.95 10.44 16.01
N ILE A 61 10.37 9.30 15.47
CA ILE A 61 11.06 9.21 14.17
C ILE A 61 10.20 9.85 13.06
N PHE A 62 8.90 9.53 13.01
CA PHE A 62 7.99 10.12 12.03
C PHE A 62 7.97 11.65 12.07
N LYS A 63 8.09 12.25 13.27
CA LYS A 63 8.14 13.70 13.46
C LYS A 63 9.51 14.30 13.16
N GLU A 64 10.56 13.70 13.70
CA GLU A 64 11.94 14.21 13.63
C GLU A 64 12.47 14.14 12.19
N GLU A 65 12.21 13.03 11.50
CA GLU A 65 12.66 12.80 10.12
C GLU A 65 11.65 13.28 9.06
N LYS A 66 10.53 13.88 9.48
CA LYS A 66 9.48 14.39 8.58
C LYS A 66 8.98 13.35 7.56
N ILE A 67 8.73 12.13 8.05
CA ILE A 67 8.40 10.97 7.22
C ILE A 67 7.11 11.18 6.42
N VAL A 68 6.12 11.85 7.01
CA VAL A 68 4.84 12.13 6.32
C VAL A 68 5.03 13.13 5.18
N GLU A 69 5.87 14.14 5.38
CA GLU A 69 6.25 15.12 4.37
C GLU A 69 7.03 14.46 3.24
N HIS A 70 8.01 13.62 3.56
CA HIS A 70 8.77 12.86 2.56
C HIS A 70 7.86 11.95 1.74
N ALA A 71 6.99 11.17 2.38
CA ALA A 71 6.02 10.31 1.69
C ALA A 71 5.05 11.12 0.80
N ARG A 72 4.66 12.32 1.22
CA ARG A 72 3.83 13.22 0.41
C ARG A 72 4.57 13.73 -0.82
N MET A 73 5.83 14.15 -0.66
CA MET A 73 6.71 14.56 -1.76
C MET A 73 6.89 13.41 -2.76
N LEU A 74 7.25 12.21 -2.28
CA LEU A 74 7.38 11.03 -3.13
C LEU A 74 6.11 10.76 -3.93
N GLY A 75 4.94 10.83 -3.29
CA GLY A 75 3.66 10.62 -3.97
C GLY A 75 3.33 11.67 -5.02
N THR A 76 3.54 12.94 -4.70
CA THR A 76 3.11 14.08 -5.53
C THR A 76 4.07 14.34 -6.69
N ASP A 77 5.37 14.26 -6.42
CA ASP A 77 6.41 14.74 -7.34
C ASP A 77 7.06 13.60 -8.13
N ILE A 78 7.01 12.36 -7.61
CA ILE A 78 7.71 11.20 -8.20
C ILE A 78 6.74 10.11 -8.66
N ILE A 79 6.07 9.43 -7.72
CA ILE A 79 5.27 8.23 -7.98
C ILE A 79 4.07 8.56 -8.87
N GLY A 80 3.25 9.56 -8.50
CA GLY A 80 2.06 9.93 -9.27
C GLY A 80 2.41 10.28 -10.73
N PRO A 81 3.31 11.24 -10.99
CA PRO A 81 3.72 11.60 -12.36
C PRO A 81 4.32 10.43 -13.15
N ALA A 82 5.11 9.56 -12.52
CA ALA A 82 5.66 8.38 -13.19
C ALA A 82 4.59 7.35 -13.54
N LEU A 83 3.64 7.10 -12.64
CA LEU A 83 2.53 6.18 -12.88
C LEU A 83 1.59 6.69 -13.98
N GLU A 84 1.38 8.01 -14.10
CA GLU A 84 0.62 8.58 -15.23
C GLU A 84 1.35 8.38 -16.57
N LYS A 85 2.68 8.48 -16.59
CA LYS A 85 3.47 8.17 -17.80
C LYS A 85 3.38 6.69 -18.17
N ILE A 86 3.51 5.80 -17.18
CA ILE A 86 3.33 4.35 -17.34
C ILE A 86 1.92 4.05 -17.87
N LYS A 87 0.89 4.67 -17.29
CA LYS A 87 -0.49 4.57 -17.78
C LYS A 87 -0.64 5.10 -19.19
N ALA A 88 0.07 6.14 -19.62
CA ALA A 88 0.00 6.58 -21.01
C ALA A 88 0.64 5.55 -21.97
N LYS A 89 1.74 4.92 -21.56
CA LYS A 89 2.54 4.00 -22.38
C LYS A 89 1.92 2.60 -22.55
N HIS A 90 1.43 2.00 -21.46
CA HIS A 90 1.11 0.55 -21.43
C HIS A 90 -0.38 0.26 -21.58
N PRO A 91 -0.90 -0.25 -22.73
CA PRO A 91 -2.33 -0.50 -22.94
C PRO A 91 -2.98 -1.36 -21.84
N SER A 92 -2.21 -2.23 -21.19
CA SER A 92 -2.68 -3.05 -20.07
C SER A 92 -2.98 -2.27 -18.80
N VAL A 93 -2.47 -1.06 -18.63
CA VAL A 93 -2.76 -0.20 -17.49
C VAL A 93 -4.07 0.55 -17.74
N GLY A 94 -5.13 0.13 -17.05
CA GLY A 94 -6.45 0.74 -17.14
C GLY A 94 -6.55 2.01 -16.28
N ASP A 95 -5.98 1.97 -15.08
CA ASP A 95 -5.97 3.12 -14.19
C ASP A 95 -4.81 3.08 -13.18
N VAL A 96 -4.44 4.25 -12.66
CA VAL A 96 -3.50 4.40 -11.54
C VAL A 96 -4.12 5.33 -10.51
N ARG A 97 -4.05 4.95 -9.23
CA ARG A 97 -4.65 5.74 -8.15
C ARG A 97 -3.90 5.58 -6.84
N GLY A 98 -3.79 6.65 -6.08
CA GLY A 98 -3.11 6.61 -4.79
C GLY A 98 -2.95 7.98 -4.15
N LEU A 99 -2.34 7.98 -2.97
CA LEU A 99 -1.95 9.17 -2.22
C LEU A 99 -0.70 8.88 -1.39
N GLY A 100 0.24 9.82 -1.35
CA GLY A 100 1.53 9.61 -0.68
C GLY A 100 2.25 8.43 -1.31
N VAL A 101 2.69 7.46 -0.50
CA VAL A 101 3.35 6.23 -0.98
C VAL A 101 2.41 5.02 -1.04
N PHE A 102 1.10 5.22 -1.17
CA PHE A 102 0.13 4.12 -1.27
C PHE A 102 -0.63 4.18 -2.59
N TRP A 103 -0.12 3.49 -3.60
CA TRP A 103 -0.65 3.49 -4.97
C TRP A 103 -1.02 2.10 -5.46
N ALA A 104 -1.98 2.06 -6.38
CA ALA A 104 -2.36 0.87 -7.12
C ALA A 104 -2.34 1.15 -8.63
N ILE A 105 -1.85 0.16 -9.37
CA ILE A 105 -1.90 0.05 -10.83
C ILE A 105 -2.91 -1.03 -11.15
N GLU A 106 -3.97 -0.68 -11.88
CA GLU A 106 -5.03 -1.59 -12.26
C GLU A 106 -4.81 -2.10 -13.68
N LEU A 107 -4.70 -3.43 -13.81
CA LEU A 107 -4.41 -4.08 -15.08
C LEU A 107 -5.67 -4.65 -15.72
N VAL A 108 -5.82 -4.36 -17.01
CA VAL A 108 -6.96 -4.69 -17.87
C VAL A 108 -6.48 -5.30 -19.18
N LYS A 109 -7.35 -6.03 -19.89
CA LYS A 109 -7.11 -6.45 -21.29
C LYS A 109 -7.57 -5.42 -22.31
N ASN A 110 -8.46 -4.52 -21.90
CA ASN A 110 -8.98 -3.44 -22.74
C ASN A 110 -9.42 -2.27 -21.86
N ARG A 111 -8.95 -1.06 -22.18
CA ARG A 111 -9.21 0.16 -21.39
C ARG A 111 -10.64 0.67 -21.50
N GLU A 112 -11.29 0.47 -22.64
CA GLU A 112 -12.66 0.92 -22.90
C GLU A 112 -13.66 0.06 -22.13
N THR A 113 -13.54 -1.26 -22.25
CA THR A 113 -14.44 -2.21 -21.58
C THR A 113 -14.08 -2.39 -20.10
N ARG A 114 -12.85 -2.06 -19.71
CA ARG A 114 -12.27 -2.32 -18.39
C ARG A 114 -12.29 -3.81 -18.01
N GLU A 115 -12.23 -4.71 -19.00
CA GLU A 115 -12.10 -6.15 -18.73
C GLU A 115 -10.80 -6.40 -17.95
N PRO A 116 -10.85 -6.95 -16.71
CA PRO A 116 -9.65 -7.19 -15.92
C PRO A 116 -8.65 -8.12 -16.62
N LEU A 117 -7.35 -7.89 -16.40
CA LEU A 117 -6.29 -8.74 -16.96
C LEU A 117 -6.49 -10.22 -16.58
N VAL A 118 -6.90 -10.45 -15.34
CA VAL A 118 -7.28 -11.76 -14.81
C VAL A 118 -8.64 -11.68 -14.10
N PRO A 119 -9.46 -12.75 -14.10
CA PRO A 119 -10.72 -12.78 -13.37
C PRO A 119 -10.57 -12.50 -11.87
N PHE A 120 -11.66 -12.11 -11.22
CA PHE A 120 -11.69 -11.99 -9.77
C PHE A 120 -11.32 -13.33 -9.11
N ASN A 121 -10.38 -13.28 -8.16
CA ASN A 121 -9.89 -14.48 -7.46
C ASN A 121 -9.37 -15.59 -8.39
N ALA A 122 -8.77 -15.21 -9.52
CA ALA A 122 -8.12 -16.14 -10.44
C ALA A 122 -7.09 -17.02 -9.73
N ALA A 123 -7.01 -18.28 -10.14
CA ALA A 123 -6.06 -19.27 -9.66
C ALA A 123 -5.52 -20.12 -10.83
N GLY A 124 -4.40 -20.82 -10.60
CA GLY A 124 -3.81 -21.69 -11.62
C GLY A 124 -3.48 -20.95 -12.92
N ALA A 125 -3.96 -21.49 -14.04
CA ALA A 125 -3.69 -20.93 -15.37
C ALA A 125 -4.25 -19.51 -15.55
N ASP A 126 -5.41 -19.20 -14.95
CA ASP A 126 -6.04 -17.87 -15.07
C ASP A 126 -5.26 -16.79 -14.34
N ALA A 127 -4.49 -17.15 -13.30
CA ALA A 127 -3.64 -16.23 -12.56
C ALA A 127 -2.26 -16.03 -13.21
N LYS A 128 -1.91 -16.83 -14.22
CA LYS A 128 -0.58 -16.86 -14.82
C LYS A 128 -0.05 -15.49 -15.28
N PRO A 129 -0.84 -14.62 -15.93
CA PRO A 129 -0.36 -13.29 -16.31
C PRO A 129 0.19 -12.48 -15.11
N MET A 130 -0.51 -12.52 -13.97
CA MET A 130 -0.08 -11.81 -12.76
C MET A 130 1.11 -12.49 -12.06
N MET A 131 1.18 -13.82 -12.12
CA MET A 131 2.33 -14.57 -11.59
C MET A 131 3.61 -14.27 -12.38
N ASP A 132 3.50 -14.20 -13.71
CA ASP A 132 4.63 -13.91 -14.59
C ASP A 132 5.14 -12.48 -14.37
N LEU A 133 4.26 -11.49 -14.22
CA LEU A 133 4.63 -10.12 -13.83
C LEU A 133 5.36 -10.10 -12.48
N ALA A 134 4.83 -10.81 -11.48
CA ALA A 134 5.43 -10.84 -10.15
C ALA A 134 6.80 -11.53 -10.15
N ALA A 135 6.97 -12.59 -10.94
CA ALA A 135 8.25 -13.28 -11.14
C ALA A 135 9.27 -12.37 -11.82
N ALA A 136 8.89 -11.71 -12.92
CA ALA A 136 9.77 -10.82 -13.68
C ALA A 136 10.24 -9.59 -12.87
N CYS A 137 9.41 -9.06 -11.97
CA CYS A 137 9.83 -8.05 -10.99
C CYS A 137 10.91 -8.60 -10.05
N LYS A 138 10.70 -9.80 -9.50
CA LYS A 138 11.63 -10.43 -8.54
C LYS A 138 12.98 -10.77 -9.18
N GLU A 139 12.97 -11.22 -10.43
CA GLU A 139 14.20 -11.44 -11.22
C GLU A 139 15.02 -10.15 -11.40
N ARG A 140 14.36 -8.98 -11.35
CA ARG A 140 14.98 -7.65 -11.38
C ARG A 140 15.21 -7.04 -10.00
N ASN A 141 15.12 -7.84 -8.94
CA ASN A 141 15.28 -7.44 -7.54
C ASN A 141 14.20 -6.47 -7.00
N LEU A 142 13.04 -6.39 -7.64
CA LEU A 142 11.87 -5.70 -7.11
C LEU A 142 10.91 -6.72 -6.47
N TRP A 143 10.49 -6.48 -5.22
CA TRP A 143 9.47 -7.31 -4.58
C TRP A 143 8.08 -6.67 -4.70
N PRO A 144 7.23 -7.09 -5.66
CA PRO A 144 5.93 -6.46 -5.87
C PRO A 144 4.90 -6.99 -4.87
N PHE A 145 3.92 -6.15 -4.55
CA PHE A 145 2.65 -6.61 -3.99
C PHE A 145 1.62 -6.66 -5.12
N THR A 146 1.13 -7.86 -5.43
CA THR A 146 0.04 -8.07 -6.39
C THR A 146 -1.19 -8.62 -5.68
N HIS A 147 -2.37 -8.17 -6.11
CA HIS A 147 -3.64 -8.65 -5.58
C HIS A 147 -4.70 -8.63 -6.68
N PHE A 148 -5.13 -9.83 -7.10
CA PHE A 148 -5.94 -10.03 -8.30
C PHE A 148 -5.29 -9.35 -9.51
N ASN A 149 -6.03 -8.52 -10.25
CA ASN A 149 -5.55 -7.79 -11.41
C ASN A 149 -4.81 -6.47 -11.07
N ARG A 150 -4.34 -6.30 -9.84
CA ARG A 150 -3.65 -5.06 -9.42
C ARG A 150 -2.24 -5.32 -8.95
N MET A 151 -1.35 -4.39 -9.27
CA MET A 151 -0.05 -4.24 -8.63
C MET A 151 -0.09 -3.00 -7.74
N HIS A 152 0.62 -3.03 -6.62
CA HIS A 152 0.67 -1.92 -5.67
C HIS A 152 2.08 -1.35 -5.56
N VAL A 153 2.21 -0.02 -5.60
CA VAL A 153 3.45 0.70 -5.33
C VAL A 153 3.35 1.27 -3.92
N VAL A 154 3.90 0.50 -2.98
CA VAL A 154 3.71 0.70 -1.53
C VAL A 154 5.04 0.58 -0.76
N PRO A 155 6.06 1.38 -1.14
CA PRO A 155 7.37 1.33 -0.53
C PRO A 155 7.33 1.82 0.93
N PRO A 156 8.36 1.51 1.74
CA PRO A 156 8.58 2.19 3.00
C PRO A 156 8.51 3.72 2.86
N CYS A 157 7.96 4.40 3.87
CA CYS A 157 7.74 5.85 3.81
C CYS A 157 9.04 6.67 3.79
N ASN A 158 10.18 6.06 4.13
CA ASN A 158 11.50 6.68 4.12
C ASN A 158 12.37 6.26 2.92
N THR A 159 11.79 5.59 1.90
CA THR A 159 12.57 5.11 0.75
C THR A 159 13.25 6.27 0.01
N PRO A 160 14.54 6.15 -0.35
CA PRO A 160 15.24 7.12 -1.18
C PRO A 160 14.59 7.31 -2.55
N VAL A 161 14.68 8.53 -3.09
CA VAL A 161 14.10 8.87 -4.40
C VAL A 161 14.64 7.98 -5.52
N GLU A 162 15.94 7.66 -5.51
CA GLU A 162 16.56 6.83 -6.55
C GLU A 162 16.07 5.38 -6.51
N ASP A 163 15.80 4.84 -5.32
CA ASP A 163 15.21 3.50 -5.18
C ASP A 163 13.76 3.47 -5.69
N ILE A 164 13.00 4.54 -5.46
CA ILE A 164 11.65 4.69 -6.02
C ILE A 164 11.68 4.71 -7.54
N LYS A 165 12.58 5.51 -8.14
CA LYS A 165 12.74 5.57 -9.60
C LYS A 165 13.14 4.22 -10.17
N THR A 166 14.13 3.57 -9.57
CA THR A 166 14.58 2.23 -9.97
C THR A 166 13.42 1.22 -9.94
N GLY A 167 12.61 1.22 -8.88
CA GLY A 167 11.44 0.35 -8.79
C GLY A 167 10.38 0.65 -9.85
N LEU A 168 10.14 1.93 -10.16
CA LEU A 168 9.18 2.34 -11.19
C LEU A 168 9.66 2.00 -12.60
N GLU A 169 10.96 2.10 -12.89
CA GLU A 169 11.57 1.67 -14.15
C GLU A 169 11.40 0.15 -14.34
N ILE A 170 11.66 -0.65 -13.30
CA ILE A 170 11.42 -2.09 -13.35
C ILE A 170 9.95 -2.41 -13.62
N ILE A 171 9.02 -1.69 -13.00
CA ILE A 171 7.58 -1.86 -13.24
C ILE A 171 7.24 -1.53 -14.71
N ASP A 172 7.74 -0.41 -15.22
CA ASP A 172 7.54 0.02 -16.61
C ASP A 172 8.01 -1.07 -17.60
N GLU A 173 9.20 -1.62 -17.43
CA GLU A 173 9.70 -2.70 -18.28
C GLU A 173 8.87 -3.99 -18.19
N VAL A 174 8.48 -4.39 -16.98
CA VAL A 174 7.77 -5.65 -16.75
C VAL A 174 6.34 -5.62 -17.30
N LEU A 175 5.72 -4.43 -17.39
CA LEU A 175 4.37 -4.27 -17.92
C LEU A 175 4.25 -4.63 -19.42
N ASP A 176 5.36 -4.70 -20.16
CA ASP A 176 5.38 -5.26 -21.52
C ASP A 176 4.84 -6.70 -21.58
N LEU A 177 4.93 -7.46 -20.48
CA LEU A 177 4.33 -8.79 -20.38
C LEU A 177 2.80 -8.73 -20.33
N ALA A 178 2.25 -7.77 -19.59
CA ALA A 178 0.81 -7.57 -19.46
C ALA A 178 0.20 -7.07 -20.78
N ASP A 179 0.93 -6.20 -21.49
CA ASP A 179 0.48 -5.63 -22.77
C ASP A 179 0.22 -6.69 -23.84
N LYS A 180 0.95 -7.82 -23.80
CA LYS A 180 0.72 -8.95 -24.72
C LYS A 180 -0.66 -9.59 -24.59
N HIS A 181 -1.36 -9.35 -23.48
CA HIS A 181 -2.72 -9.82 -23.26
C HIS A 181 -3.79 -8.81 -23.70
N CYS A 182 -3.38 -7.61 -24.11
CA CYS A 182 -4.29 -6.62 -24.65
C CYS A 182 -4.58 -6.91 -26.12
N LYS A 183 -5.82 -6.70 -26.53
CA LYS A 183 -6.19 -6.71 -27.95
C LYS A 183 -5.98 -5.29 -28.49
N ASN A 184 -5.33 -5.17 -29.64
CA ASN A 184 -5.33 -3.92 -30.42
C ASN A 184 -6.76 -3.49 -30.75
#